data_AF-A0A9D7LE88-F1
#
_entry.id   AF-A0A9D7LE88-F1
#
_cell.length_a   1.000
_cell.length_b   1.000
_cell.length_c   1.000
_cell.angle_alpha   90.00
_cell.angle_beta   90.00
_cell.angle_gamma   90.00
#
_symmetry.space_group_name_H-M   'P 1'
#
loop_
_entity.id
_entity.type
_entity.pdbx_description
1 polymer ?
#
loop_
_entity_poly.entity_id
_entity_poly.type
_entity_poly.pdbx_seq_one_letter_code
_entity_poly.pdbx_strand_id
1 'polypeptide(L)'
;MAVPPNTPIKFPVRTMPAPSLVLRRRLTTNRSPLEVTEASAAARESIKNFVSSTRTPWGETKSINSDRVKELEQSLKKLENLLADRERMILDAETRLAEKERELAEMEALLQAREKLVEAARKQAPAQAVVSKEEQAALEQLKLELERQEEALKEAKQAQQERELFLEESETKLFEKVQAQQEKETQLEQREEELRAKALRLREREAELDPAAAAALKADKAAAKKYNEFTE
;
A
#
# COMPACT_ATOMS: atom_id res chain seq x y z
N MET A 1 0.88 -73.34 -37.02
CA MET A 1 0.10 -72.10 -36.84
C MET A 1 1.03 -70.93 -37.17
N ALA A 2 0.69 -70.13 -38.18
CA ALA A 2 1.55 -69.07 -38.70
C ALA A 2 1.42 -67.79 -37.84
N VAL A 3 2.56 -67.21 -37.48
CA VAL A 3 2.67 -65.94 -36.74
C VAL A 3 2.37 -64.77 -37.70
N PRO A 4 1.51 -63.79 -37.35
CA PRO A 4 1.23 -62.67 -38.25
C PRO A 4 2.43 -61.71 -38.34
N PRO A 5 2.66 -61.07 -39.49
CA PRO A 5 3.79 -60.17 -39.69
C PRO A 5 3.59 -58.85 -38.93
N ASN A 6 4.68 -58.40 -38.29
CA ASN A 6 4.78 -57.19 -37.51
C ASN A 6 4.69 -55.96 -38.44
N THR A 7 3.64 -55.15 -38.30
CA THR A 7 3.50 -53.93 -39.10
C THR A 7 4.29 -52.79 -38.47
N PRO A 8 5.08 -52.02 -39.25
CA PRO A 8 5.86 -50.92 -38.70
C PRO A 8 4.94 -49.76 -38.27
N ILE A 9 5.12 -49.32 -37.02
CA ILE A 9 4.43 -48.16 -36.44
C ILE A 9 4.79 -46.91 -37.25
N LYS A 10 3.79 -46.31 -37.92
CA LYS A 10 3.94 -45.02 -38.60
C LYS A 10 3.74 -43.89 -37.60
N PHE A 11 4.80 -43.16 -37.29
CA PHE A 11 4.70 -41.90 -36.54
C PHE A 11 4.18 -40.78 -37.46
N PRO A 12 3.33 -39.87 -36.96
CA PRO A 12 2.90 -38.71 -37.73
C PRO A 12 4.10 -37.81 -38.05
N VAL A 13 4.17 -37.36 -39.30
CA VAL A 13 5.18 -36.42 -39.79
C VAL A 13 5.04 -35.10 -39.04
N ARG A 14 6.15 -34.61 -38.48
CA ARG A 14 6.26 -33.34 -37.75
C ARG A 14 5.70 -32.19 -38.60
N THR A 15 4.51 -31.74 -38.28
CA THR A 15 3.96 -30.47 -38.79
C THR A 15 4.75 -29.32 -38.17
N MET A 16 5.39 -28.52 -39.04
CA MET A 16 5.93 -27.15 -38.91
C MET A 16 6.52 -26.71 -37.55
N PRO A 17 7.69 -26.02 -37.53
CA PRO A 17 8.22 -25.46 -36.29
C PRO A 17 7.21 -24.46 -35.70
N ALA A 18 6.80 -24.71 -34.45
CA ALA A 18 5.98 -23.78 -33.68
C ALA A 18 6.65 -22.38 -33.70
N PRO A 19 5.87 -21.29 -33.76
CA PRO A 19 6.44 -19.94 -33.68
C PRO A 19 7.28 -19.83 -32.40
N SER A 20 8.50 -19.30 -32.54
CA SER A 20 9.40 -19.11 -31.41
C SER A 20 8.68 -18.25 -30.35
N LEU A 21 8.57 -18.79 -29.14
CA LEU A 21 8.06 -18.07 -27.98
C LEU A 21 9.11 -17.06 -27.55
N VAL A 22 9.23 -15.97 -28.31
CA VAL A 22 10.02 -14.82 -27.89
C VAL A 22 9.17 -14.07 -26.88
N LEU A 23 9.63 -14.04 -25.62
CA LEU A 23 9.07 -13.17 -24.61
C LEU A 23 9.09 -11.74 -25.16
N ARG A 24 7.90 -11.15 -25.29
CA ARG A 24 7.74 -9.73 -25.63
C ARG A 24 8.53 -8.96 -24.57
N ARG A 25 9.68 -8.37 -24.94
CA ARG A 25 10.41 -7.46 -24.06
C ARG A 25 9.40 -6.45 -23.55
N ARG A 26 9.20 -6.41 -22.23
CA ARG A 26 8.35 -5.43 -21.57
C ARG A 26 8.83 -4.06 -22.04
N LEU A 27 7.96 -3.34 -22.74
CA LEU A 27 8.04 -1.89 -22.83
C LEU A 27 7.78 -1.38 -21.40
N THR A 28 8.83 -1.34 -20.59
CA THR A 28 8.85 -0.55 -19.37
C THR A 28 8.75 0.90 -19.80
N THR A 29 7.66 1.55 -19.38
CA THR A 29 7.50 3.01 -19.23
C THR A 29 8.74 3.86 -19.53
N ASN A 30 8.88 4.19 -20.82
CA ASN A 30 9.18 5.51 -21.41
C ASN A 30 10.09 6.47 -20.63
N ARG A 31 11.41 6.20 -20.65
CA ARG A 31 12.44 7.21 -20.93
C ARG A 31 13.74 6.50 -21.28
N SER A 32 14.32 6.82 -22.44
CA SER A 32 15.64 6.29 -22.77
C SER A 32 16.67 6.86 -21.77
N PRO A 33 17.72 6.10 -21.40
CA PRO A 33 18.78 6.62 -20.51
C PRO A 33 19.42 7.91 -21.06
N LEU A 34 19.39 8.09 -22.38
CA LEU A 34 19.82 9.30 -23.08
C LEU A 34 18.93 10.51 -22.75
N GLU A 35 17.60 10.34 -22.69
CA GLU A 35 16.67 11.41 -22.29
C GLU A 35 16.85 11.87 -20.84
N VAL A 36 17.22 10.96 -19.93
CA VAL A 36 17.52 11.32 -18.52
C VAL A 36 18.81 12.14 -18.45
N THR A 37 19.81 11.80 -19.26
CA THR A 37 21.06 12.59 -19.35
C THR A 37 20.87 13.94 -20.02
N GLU A 38 20.04 14.03 -21.07
CA GLU A 38 19.71 15.30 -21.75
C GLU A 38 18.89 16.23 -20.85
N ALA A 39 17.88 15.71 -20.14
CA ALA A 39 17.11 16.47 -19.17
C ALA A 39 17.98 17.00 -18.02
N SER A 40 18.95 16.19 -17.57
CA SER A 40 19.91 16.59 -16.54
C SER A 40 20.89 17.65 -17.03
N ALA A 41 21.32 17.58 -18.30
CA ALA A 41 22.17 18.59 -18.92
C ALA A 41 21.43 19.93 -19.09
N ALA A 42 20.20 19.89 -19.61
CA ALA A 42 19.34 21.06 -19.75
C ALA A 42 19.04 21.73 -18.40
N ALA A 43 18.82 20.93 -17.35
CA ALA A 43 18.64 21.45 -15.99
C ALA A 43 19.89 22.19 -15.49
N ARG A 44 21.09 21.61 -15.69
CA ARG A 44 22.37 22.25 -15.31
C ARG A 44 22.61 23.56 -16.06
N GLU A 45 22.28 23.62 -17.34
CA GLU A 45 22.38 24.86 -18.13
C GLU A 45 21.39 25.92 -17.64
N SER A 46 20.16 25.54 -17.30
CA SER A 46 19.15 26.46 -16.76
C SER A 46 19.58 27.05 -15.40
N ILE A 47 20.17 26.23 -14.53
CA ILE A 47 20.72 26.66 -13.23
C ILE A 47 21.87 27.63 -13.46
N LYS A 48 22.80 27.31 -14.37
CA LYS A 48 23.92 28.20 -14.72
C LYS A 48 23.44 29.55 -15.23
N ASN A 49 22.41 29.58 -16.07
CA ASN A 49 21.80 30.81 -16.61
C ASN A 49 21.06 31.63 -15.52
N PHE A 50 20.40 30.96 -14.59
CA PHE A 50 19.75 31.64 -13.46
C PHE A 50 20.79 32.24 -12.50
N VAL A 51 21.85 31.50 -12.20
CA VAL A 51 22.94 31.97 -11.32
C VAL A 51 23.70 33.12 -11.97
N SER A 52 23.99 33.06 -13.26
CA SER A 52 24.69 34.16 -13.97
C SER A 52 23.84 35.42 -14.15
N SER A 53 22.51 35.29 -14.21
CA SER A 53 21.59 36.45 -14.29
C SER A 53 21.33 37.10 -12.94
N THR A 54 21.40 36.34 -11.85
CA THR A 54 21.16 36.82 -10.49
C THR A 54 22.42 37.24 -9.74
N ARG A 55 23.62 36.85 -10.20
CA ARG A 55 24.91 37.16 -9.56
C ARG A 55 25.85 37.87 -10.52
N THR A 56 26.30 39.07 -10.13
CA THR A 56 27.37 39.77 -10.86
C THR A 56 28.72 39.08 -10.66
N PRO A 57 29.71 39.28 -11.55
CA PRO A 57 31.05 38.67 -11.41
C PRO A 57 31.79 39.07 -10.13
N TRP A 58 31.33 40.10 -9.41
CA TRP A 58 31.86 40.54 -8.12
C TRP A 58 31.08 40.03 -6.90
N GLY A 59 30.09 39.17 -7.11
CA GLY A 59 29.37 38.48 -6.04
C GLY A 59 28.15 39.20 -5.48
N GLU A 60 27.78 40.36 -6.02
CA GLU A 60 26.57 41.09 -5.60
C GLU A 60 25.32 40.48 -6.24
N THR A 61 24.28 40.28 -5.42
CA THR A 61 22.98 39.74 -5.82
C THR A 61 22.11 40.82 -6.43
N LYS A 62 21.68 40.65 -7.69
CA LYS A 62 20.63 41.50 -8.29
C LYS A 62 19.26 41.16 -7.69
N SER A 63 18.39 42.16 -7.57
CA SER A 63 17.00 41.95 -7.13
C SER A 63 16.29 40.97 -8.07
N ILE A 64 15.80 39.87 -7.50
CA ILE A 64 15.13 38.81 -8.25
C ILE A 64 13.69 39.25 -8.50
N ASN A 65 13.17 38.99 -9.71
CA ASN A 65 11.78 39.26 -10.05
C ASN A 65 10.86 38.34 -9.21
N SER A 66 10.07 38.92 -8.31
CA SER A 66 9.18 38.20 -7.37
C SER A 66 8.20 37.26 -8.07
N ASP A 67 7.69 37.66 -9.24
CA ASP A 67 6.74 36.83 -10.00
C ASP A 67 7.41 35.57 -10.55
N ARG A 68 8.67 35.68 -10.97
CA ARG A 68 9.45 34.53 -11.44
C ARG A 68 9.75 33.54 -10.31
N VAL A 69 9.96 34.04 -9.09
CA VAL A 69 10.14 33.18 -7.91
C VAL A 69 8.86 32.39 -7.62
N LYS A 70 7.70 33.05 -7.64
CA LYS A 70 6.40 32.39 -7.45
C LYS A 70 6.11 31.32 -8.51
N GLU A 71 6.44 31.59 -9.78
CA GLU A 71 6.32 30.60 -10.86
C GLU A 71 7.20 29.36 -10.59
N LEU A 72 8.46 29.58 -10.19
CA LEU A 72 9.39 28.52 -9.87
C LEU A 72 8.91 27.70 -8.66
N GLU A 73 8.45 28.35 -7.60
CA GLU A 73 7.85 27.68 -6.43
C GLU A 73 6.63 26.83 -6.81
N GLN A 74 5.74 27.34 -7.66
CA GLN A 74 4.59 26.57 -8.15
C GLN A 74 5.03 25.37 -9.00
N SER A 75 6.04 25.55 -9.86
CA SER A 75 6.59 24.45 -10.65
C SER A 75 7.27 23.39 -9.78
N LEU A 76 7.95 23.82 -8.72
CA LEU A 76 8.62 22.95 -7.76
C LEU A 76 7.58 22.08 -7.04
N LYS A 77 6.52 22.71 -6.50
CA LYS A 77 5.38 21.99 -5.89
C LYS A 77 4.74 20.98 -6.84
N LYS A 78 4.59 21.33 -8.12
CA LYS A 78 4.06 20.39 -9.14
C LYS A 78 5.01 19.20 -9.35
N LEU A 79 6.31 19.43 -9.39
CA LEU A 79 7.31 18.36 -9.54
C LEU A 79 7.40 17.47 -8.29
N GLU A 80 7.28 18.04 -7.09
CA GLU A 80 7.21 17.29 -5.84
C GLU A 80 5.99 16.36 -5.81
N ASN A 81 4.82 16.85 -6.20
CA ASN A 81 3.62 16.03 -6.29
C ASN A 81 3.79 14.89 -7.31
N LEU A 82 4.35 15.18 -8.49
CA LEU A 82 4.63 14.15 -9.50
C LEU A 82 5.68 13.13 -9.04
N LEU A 83 6.62 13.53 -8.20
CA LEU A 83 7.62 12.64 -7.60
C LEU A 83 6.94 11.72 -6.58
N ALA A 84 6.12 12.28 -5.68
CA ALA A 84 5.36 11.50 -4.72
C ALA A 84 4.41 10.48 -5.39
N ASP A 85 3.76 10.86 -6.48
CA ASP A 85 2.91 9.95 -7.26
C ASP A 85 3.74 8.80 -7.87
N ARG A 86 4.93 9.10 -8.40
CA ARG A 86 5.84 8.07 -8.93
C ARG A 86 6.36 7.13 -7.85
N GLU A 87 6.72 7.65 -6.68
CA GLU A 87 7.15 6.83 -5.55
C GLU A 87 6.05 5.86 -5.12
N ARG A 88 4.78 6.32 -5.07
CA ARG A 88 3.63 5.44 -4.83
C ARG A 88 3.50 4.35 -5.89
N MET A 89 3.60 4.71 -7.17
CA MET A 89 3.56 3.73 -8.26
C MET A 89 4.71 2.71 -8.22
N ILE A 90 5.90 3.12 -7.76
CA ILE A 90 7.04 2.22 -7.59
C ILE A 90 6.77 1.25 -6.44
N LEU A 91 6.28 1.73 -5.29
CA LEU A 91 5.91 0.87 -4.17
C LEU A 91 4.82 -0.15 -4.56
N ASP A 92 3.81 0.27 -5.32
CA ASP A 92 2.78 -0.64 -5.84
C ASP A 92 3.34 -1.68 -6.83
N ALA A 93 4.37 -1.31 -7.60
CA ALA A 93 5.03 -2.24 -8.51
C ALA A 93 5.93 -3.23 -7.76
N GLU A 94 6.65 -2.77 -6.73
CA GLU A 94 7.51 -3.59 -5.88
C GLU A 94 6.70 -4.62 -5.07
N THR A 95 5.54 -4.22 -4.52
CA THR A 95 4.64 -5.15 -3.81
C THR A 95 4.14 -6.25 -4.74
N ARG A 96 3.67 -5.91 -5.95
CA ARG A 96 3.25 -6.89 -6.96
C ARG A 96 4.39 -7.80 -7.40
N LEU A 97 5.61 -7.28 -7.49
CA LEU A 97 6.78 -8.07 -7.87
C LEU A 97 7.12 -9.07 -6.75
N ALA A 98 7.10 -8.64 -5.50
CA ALA A 98 7.31 -9.52 -4.35
C ALA A 98 6.25 -10.63 -4.24
N GLU A 99 4.98 -10.34 -4.55
CA GLU A 99 3.94 -11.36 -4.64
C GLU A 99 4.24 -12.40 -5.72
N LYS A 100 4.70 -11.96 -6.90
CA LYS A 100 5.07 -12.87 -7.99
C LYS A 100 6.31 -13.70 -7.68
N GLU A 101 7.29 -13.15 -6.96
CA GLU A 101 8.44 -13.92 -6.48
C GLU A 101 8.03 -15.00 -5.49
N ARG A 102 7.08 -14.72 -4.60
CA ARG A 102 6.52 -15.73 -3.68
C ARG A 102 5.79 -16.83 -4.45
N GLU A 103 4.92 -16.47 -5.40
CA GLU A 103 4.22 -17.46 -6.25
C GLU A 103 5.21 -18.35 -7.01
N LEU A 104 6.29 -17.78 -7.56
CA LEU A 104 7.34 -18.55 -8.24
C LEU A 104 8.05 -19.50 -7.27
N ALA A 105 8.43 -19.03 -6.08
CA ALA A 105 9.07 -19.86 -5.07
C ALA A 105 8.18 -21.04 -4.63
N GLU A 106 6.87 -20.82 -4.48
CA GLU A 106 5.90 -21.88 -4.18
C GLU A 106 5.80 -22.90 -5.33
N MET A 107 5.73 -22.43 -6.57
CA MET A 107 5.70 -23.32 -7.74
C MET A 107 7.00 -24.13 -7.89
N GLU A 108 8.15 -23.52 -7.64
CA GLU A 108 9.44 -24.20 -7.64
C GLU A 108 9.51 -25.26 -6.53
N ALA A 109 9.03 -24.97 -5.33
CA ALA A 109 8.94 -25.93 -4.25
C ALA A 109 8.03 -27.12 -4.60
N LEU A 110 6.89 -26.87 -5.24
CA LEU A 110 5.99 -27.93 -5.72
C LEU A 110 6.63 -28.77 -6.83
N LEU A 111 7.37 -28.15 -7.76
CA LEU A 111 8.11 -28.87 -8.78
C LEU A 111 9.19 -29.76 -8.17
N GLN A 112 10.00 -29.23 -7.26
CA GLN A 112 11.01 -30.01 -6.54
C GLN A 112 10.39 -31.18 -5.75
N ALA A 113 9.24 -30.96 -5.11
CA ALA A 113 8.52 -32.02 -4.41
C ALA A 113 8.06 -33.12 -5.39
N ARG A 114 7.51 -32.74 -6.55
CA ARG A 114 7.12 -33.69 -7.61
C ARG A 114 8.30 -34.44 -8.19
N GLU A 115 9.41 -33.77 -8.43
CA GLU A 115 10.65 -34.40 -8.90
C GLU A 115 11.14 -35.45 -7.90
N LYS A 116 11.16 -35.12 -6.61
CA LYS A 116 11.50 -36.07 -5.54
C LYS A 116 10.55 -37.27 -5.49
N LEU A 117 9.25 -37.06 -5.70
CA LEU A 117 8.28 -38.15 -5.79
C LEU A 117 8.52 -39.05 -7.01
N VAL A 118 8.80 -38.46 -8.17
CA VAL A 118 9.12 -39.21 -9.39
C VAL A 118 10.43 -39.97 -9.22
N GLU A 119 11.45 -39.38 -8.61
CA GLU A 119 12.70 -40.05 -8.27
C GLU A 119 12.49 -41.20 -7.28
N ALA A 120 11.68 -41.01 -6.25
CA ALA A 120 11.32 -42.06 -5.30
C ALA A 120 10.56 -43.20 -6.00
N ALA A 121 9.60 -42.90 -6.87
CA ALA A 121 8.86 -43.87 -7.66
C ALA A 121 9.78 -44.63 -8.64
N ARG A 122 10.75 -43.95 -9.26
CA ARG A 122 11.77 -44.59 -10.12
C ARG A 122 12.70 -45.50 -9.32
N LYS A 123 13.10 -45.10 -8.10
CA LYS A 123 13.91 -45.93 -7.19
C LYS A 123 13.13 -47.13 -6.63
N GLN A 124 11.81 -47.03 -6.52
CA GLN A 124 10.92 -48.12 -6.09
C GLN A 124 10.56 -49.11 -7.22
N ALA A 125 11.00 -48.90 -8.47
CA ALA A 125 10.92 -49.92 -9.50
C ALA A 125 12.20 -50.78 -9.47
N PRO A 126 12.18 -51.89 -8.71
CA PRO A 126 11.74 -53.14 -9.33
C PRO A 126 10.69 -53.93 -8.52
N ALA A 127 9.83 -54.62 -9.29
CA ALA A 127 9.02 -55.81 -9.00
C ALA A 127 8.20 -55.84 -7.70
N GLN A 128 6.86 -55.79 -7.84
CA GLN A 128 5.84 -56.36 -6.94
C GLN A 128 6.39 -56.91 -5.60
N ALA A 129 6.84 -56.02 -4.72
CA ALA A 129 7.15 -56.39 -3.36
C ALA A 129 5.80 -56.58 -2.68
N VAL A 130 5.48 -57.84 -2.36
CA VAL A 130 4.35 -58.15 -1.49
C VAL A 130 4.63 -57.45 -0.17
N VAL A 131 3.98 -56.29 0.05
CA VAL A 131 4.13 -55.46 1.24
C VAL A 131 4.01 -56.37 2.47
N SER A 132 5.04 -56.39 3.31
CA SER A 132 5.03 -57.25 4.49
C SER A 132 3.96 -56.75 5.47
N LYS A 133 3.43 -57.62 6.33
CA LYS A 133 2.40 -57.23 7.31
C LYS A 133 2.88 -56.11 8.24
N GLU A 134 4.18 -56.06 8.52
CA GLU A 134 4.81 -55.01 9.34
C GLU A 134 4.82 -53.66 8.60
N GLU A 135 5.12 -53.67 7.29
CA GLU A 135 5.04 -52.46 6.46
C GLU A 135 3.60 -51.96 6.31
N GLN A 136 2.61 -52.87 6.22
CA GLN A 136 1.19 -52.49 6.22
C GLN A 136 0.78 -51.83 7.54
N ALA A 137 1.19 -52.39 8.67
CA ALA A 137 0.91 -51.82 9.99
C ALA A 137 1.58 -50.45 10.17
N ALA A 138 2.84 -50.29 9.71
CA ALA A 138 3.53 -49.01 9.74
C ALA A 138 2.85 -47.95 8.85
N LEU A 139 2.36 -48.35 7.68
CA LEU A 139 1.59 -47.46 6.80
C LEU A 139 0.24 -47.05 7.41
N GLU A 140 -0.45 -47.96 8.10
CA GLU A 140 -1.69 -47.63 8.82
C GLU A 140 -1.43 -46.65 9.97
N GLN A 141 -0.38 -46.85 10.75
CA GLN A 141 0.02 -45.90 11.80
C GLN A 141 0.33 -44.51 11.23
N LEU A 142 1.06 -44.45 10.11
CA LEU A 142 1.43 -43.17 9.49
C LEU A 142 0.20 -42.45 8.90
N LYS A 143 -0.78 -43.20 8.40
CA LYS A 143 -2.08 -42.63 7.99
C LYS A 143 -2.86 -42.06 9.16
N LEU A 144 -2.94 -42.77 10.29
CA LEU A 144 -3.62 -42.27 11.48
C LEU A 144 -2.94 -41.01 12.04
N GLU A 145 -1.60 -40.97 12.02
CA GLU A 145 -0.83 -39.80 12.43
C GLU A 145 -1.10 -38.61 11.48
N LEU A 146 -1.17 -38.85 10.17
CA LEU A 146 -1.53 -37.82 9.18
C LEU A 146 -2.96 -37.31 9.37
N GLU A 147 -3.94 -38.20 9.55
CA GLU A 147 -5.33 -37.83 9.82
C GLU A 147 -5.43 -36.96 11.08
N ARG A 148 -4.73 -37.34 12.16
CA ARG A 148 -4.66 -36.55 13.39
C ARG A 148 -4.04 -35.17 13.18
N GLN A 149 -2.96 -35.08 12.39
CA GLN A 149 -2.33 -33.80 12.06
C GLN A 149 -3.22 -32.93 11.17
N GLU A 150 -3.94 -33.54 10.23
CA GLU A 150 -4.90 -32.84 9.37
C GLU A 150 -6.07 -32.27 10.18
N GLU A 151 -6.59 -33.04 11.14
CA GLU A 151 -7.63 -32.57 12.07
C GLU A 151 -7.13 -31.41 12.93
N ALA A 152 -5.94 -31.53 13.53
CA ALA A 152 -5.34 -30.47 14.33
C ALA A 152 -5.10 -29.18 13.50
N LEU A 153 -4.68 -29.32 12.24
CA LEU A 153 -4.51 -28.19 11.33
C LEU A 153 -5.85 -27.55 10.93
N LYS A 154 -6.90 -28.34 10.74
CA LYS A 154 -8.25 -27.82 10.47
C LYS A 154 -8.78 -27.03 11.67
N GLU A 155 -8.64 -27.58 12.88
CA GLU A 155 -9.05 -26.91 14.12
C GLU A 155 -8.26 -25.61 14.34
N ALA A 156 -6.95 -25.62 14.14
CA ALA A 156 -6.13 -24.42 14.26
C ALA A 156 -6.54 -23.32 13.25
N LYS A 157 -6.87 -23.71 12.02
CA LYS A 157 -7.39 -22.77 11.00
C LYS A 157 -8.75 -22.20 11.38
N GLN A 158 -9.65 -23.03 11.91
CA GLN A 158 -10.96 -22.58 12.39
C GLN A 158 -10.81 -21.60 13.56
N ALA A 159 -9.97 -21.92 14.55
CA ALA A 159 -9.68 -21.04 15.68
C ALA A 159 -9.08 -19.69 15.22
N GLN A 160 -8.25 -19.70 14.18
CA GLN A 160 -7.71 -18.47 13.60
C GLN A 160 -8.82 -17.63 12.93
N GLN A 161 -9.71 -18.25 12.15
CA GLN A 161 -10.85 -17.58 11.52
C GLN A 161 -11.80 -16.98 12.56
N GLU A 162 -12.10 -17.71 13.64
CA GLU A 162 -12.94 -17.20 14.74
C GLU A 162 -12.31 -15.99 15.42
N ARG A 163 -10.98 -16.01 15.61
CA ARG A 163 -10.25 -14.87 16.16
C ARG A 163 -10.27 -13.66 15.23
N GLU A 164 -10.11 -13.86 13.93
CA GLU A 164 -10.18 -12.80 12.92
C GLU A 164 -11.57 -12.16 12.91
N LEU A 165 -12.64 -12.97 12.91
CA LEU A 165 -14.02 -12.49 13.01
C LEU A 165 -14.27 -11.71 14.29
N PHE A 166 -13.76 -12.20 15.43
CA PHE A 166 -13.87 -11.48 16.70
C PHE A 166 -13.15 -10.12 16.66
N LEU A 167 -11.98 -10.05 16.02
CA LEU A 167 -11.25 -8.80 15.85
C LEU A 167 -12.03 -7.83 14.98
N GLU A 168 -12.56 -8.26 13.84
CA GLU A 168 -13.40 -7.44 12.95
C GLU A 168 -14.65 -6.91 13.70
N GLU A 169 -15.33 -7.76 14.47
CA GLU A 169 -16.45 -7.34 15.32
C GLU A 169 -16.03 -6.33 16.40
N SER A 170 -14.84 -6.48 16.95
CA SER A 170 -14.33 -5.57 17.98
C SER A 170 -13.93 -4.21 17.39
N GLU A 171 -13.35 -4.21 16.18
CA GLU A 171 -12.96 -3.02 15.44
C GLU A 171 -14.19 -2.23 15.01
N THR A 172 -15.20 -2.90 14.44
CA THR A 172 -16.48 -2.26 14.07
C THR A 172 -17.15 -1.61 15.29
N LYS A 173 -17.26 -2.32 16.42
CA LYS A 173 -17.79 -1.76 17.68
C LYS A 173 -16.95 -0.58 18.18
N LEU A 174 -15.64 -0.61 17.99
CA LEU A 174 -14.76 0.50 18.36
C LEU A 174 -15.02 1.72 17.47
N PHE A 175 -15.12 1.54 16.16
CA PHE A 175 -15.46 2.61 15.22
C PHE A 175 -16.81 3.25 15.55
N GLU A 176 -17.84 2.45 15.83
CA GLU A 176 -19.16 2.96 16.24
C GLU A 176 -19.07 3.80 17.52
N LYS A 177 -18.29 3.35 18.51
CA LYS A 177 -18.08 4.12 19.76
C LYS A 177 -17.36 5.43 19.51
N VAL A 178 -16.33 5.44 18.66
CA VAL A 178 -15.59 6.64 18.29
C VAL A 178 -16.50 7.64 17.58
N GLN A 179 -17.31 7.18 16.61
CA GLN A 179 -18.29 8.01 15.92
C GLN A 179 -19.32 8.59 16.90
N ALA A 180 -19.89 7.76 17.78
CA ALA A 180 -20.85 8.20 18.79
C ALA A 180 -20.23 9.20 19.79
N GLN A 181 -18.94 9.07 20.10
CA GLN A 181 -18.24 10.05 20.93
C GLN A 181 -18.06 11.37 20.20
N GLN A 182 -17.63 11.34 18.94
CA GLN A 182 -17.45 12.54 18.13
C GLN A 182 -18.76 13.31 17.92
N GLU A 183 -19.87 12.59 17.70
CA GLU A 183 -21.20 13.21 17.65
C GLU A 183 -21.58 13.88 18.98
N LYS A 184 -21.27 13.25 20.12
CA LYS A 184 -21.51 13.85 21.44
C LYS A 184 -20.65 15.07 21.68
N GLU A 185 -19.38 15.05 21.29
CA GLU A 185 -18.48 16.21 21.39
C GLU A 185 -19.03 17.37 20.57
N THR A 186 -19.44 17.12 19.32
CA THR A 186 -20.09 18.12 18.46
C THR A 186 -21.36 18.69 19.10
N GLN A 187 -22.21 17.84 19.70
CA GLN A 187 -23.42 18.29 20.40
C GLN A 187 -23.11 19.13 21.64
N LEU A 188 -22.06 18.79 22.39
CA LEU A 188 -21.63 19.56 23.54
C LEU A 188 -21.09 20.92 23.12
N GLU A 189 -20.28 20.98 22.07
CA GLU A 189 -19.79 22.23 21.48
C GLU A 189 -20.95 23.14 21.06
N GLN A 190 -21.94 22.60 20.35
CA GLN A 190 -23.15 23.34 19.98
C GLN A 190 -23.91 23.86 21.20
N ARG A 191 -24.09 23.05 22.25
CA ARG A 191 -24.75 23.47 23.49
C ARG A 191 -23.95 24.54 24.23
N GLU A 192 -22.63 24.43 24.24
CA GLU A 192 -21.75 25.45 24.81
C GLU A 192 -21.87 26.77 24.07
N GLU A 193 -21.88 26.75 22.74
CA GLU A 193 -22.10 27.94 21.90
C GLU A 193 -23.46 28.57 22.18
N GLU A 194 -24.53 27.77 22.28
CA GLU A 194 -25.86 28.26 22.65
C GLU A 194 -25.89 28.91 24.04
N LEU A 195 -25.24 28.28 25.03
CA LEU A 195 -25.16 28.82 26.39
C LEU A 195 -24.35 30.11 26.44
N ARG A 196 -23.21 30.17 25.74
CA ARG A 196 -22.42 31.39 25.59
C ARG A 196 -23.25 32.50 24.94
N ALA A 197 -23.98 32.19 23.87
CA ALA A 197 -24.86 33.15 23.20
C ALA A 197 -25.99 33.63 24.12
N LYS A 198 -26.63 32.73 24.89
CA LYS A 198 -27.66 33.10 25.88
C LYS A 198 -27.08 33.96 27.00
N ALA A 199 -25.92 33.62 27.54
CA ALA A 199 -25.24 34.39 28.58
C ALA A 199 -24.91 35.81 28.09
N LEU A 200 -24.39 35.94 26.87
CA LEU A 200 -24.14 37.25 26.24
C LEU A 200 -25.44 38.07 26.12
N ARG A 201 -26.53 37.47 25.62
CA ARG A 201 -27.83 38.15 25.50
C ARG A 201 -28.39 38.61 26.84
N LEU A 202 -28.24 37.81 27.90
CA LEU A 202 -28.65 38.19 29.25
C LEU A 202 -27.82 39.37 29.74
N ARG A 203 -26.50 39.32 29.57
CA ARG A 203 -25.60 40.40 29.96
C ARG A 203 -25.88 41.70 29.21
N GLU A 204 -26.25 41.61 27.93
CA GLU A 204 -26.69 42.77 27.14
C GLU A 204 -28.00 43.36 27.65
N ARG A 205 -28.99 42.53 28.01
CA ARG A 205 -30.25 42.99 28.62
C ARG A 205 -30.04 43.61 30.01
N GLU A 206 -29.15 43.05 30.82
CA GLU A 206 -28.79 43.62 32.12
C GLU A 206 -28.13 45.00 31.96
N ALA A 207 -27.26 45.15 30.96
CA ALA A 207 -26.63 46.43 30.62
C ALA A 207 -27.63 47.48 30.11
N GLU A 208 -28.78 47.09 29.53
CA GLU A 208 -29.84 48.04 29.15
C GLU A 208 -30.57 48.61 30.38
N LEU A 209 -30.64 47.85 31.47
CA LEU A 209 -31.38 48.21 32.68
C LEU A 209 -30.50 48.85 33.76
N ASP A 210 -29.21 48.47 33.83
CA ASP A 210 -28.26 48.95 34.83
C ASP A 210 -27.03 49.66 34.19
N PRO A 211 -26.81 50.96 34.46
CA PRO A 211 -25.67 51.70 33.92
C PRO A 211 -24.31 51.16 34.39
N ALA A 212 -24.21 50.53 35.57
CA ALA A 212 -22.97 49.92 36.05
C ALA A 212 -22.61 48.66 35.23
N ALA A 213 -23.61 47.82 34.95
CA ALA A 213 -23.47 46.66 34.07
C ALA A 213 -23.10 47.06 32.63
N ALA A 214 -23.65 48.18 32.13
CA ALA A 214 -23.31 48.72 30.81
C ALA A 214 -21.85 49.16 30.68
N ALA A 215 -21.31 49.81 31.72
CA ALA A 215 -19.92 50.21 31.77
C ALA A 215 -18.98 48.98 31.80
N ALA A 216 -19.33 47.96 32.59
CA ALA A 216 -18.58 46.71 32.66
C ALA A 216 -18.56 45.96 31.31
N LEU A 217 -19.69 45.86 30.62
CA LEU A 217 -19.77 45.20 29.30
C LEU A 217 -18.96 45.96 28.22
N LYS A 218 -18.94 47.30 28.26
CA LYS A 218 -18.08 48.12 27.39
C LYS A 218 -16.60 47.92 27.68
N ALA A 219 -16.22 47.84 28.96
CA ALA A 219 -14.84 47.57 29.37
C ALA A 219 -14.36 46.20 28.89
N ASP A 220 -15.18 45.16 29.04
CA ASP A 220 -14.88 43.81 28.56
C ASP A 220 -14.74 43.74 27.04
N LYS A 221 -15.65 44.39 26.29
CA LYS A 221 -15.56 44.48 24.82
C LYS A 221 -14.30 45.24 24.37
N ALA A 222 -13.85 46.25 25.12
CA ALA A 222 -12.62 46.98 24.84
C ALA A 222 -11.36 46.16 25.17
N ALA A 223 -11.38 45.36 26.25
CA ALA A 223 -10.29 44.46 26.62
C ALA A 223 -10.11 43.32 25.61
N ALA A 224 -11.21 42.72 25.14
CA ALA A 224 -11.17 41.66 24.14
C ALA A 224 -10.57 42.13 22.80
N LYS A 225 -10.86 43.37 22.39
CA LYS A 225 -10.26 43.98 21.18
C LYS A 225 -8.75 44.17 21.32
N LYS A 226 -8.29 44.65 22.48
CA LYS A 226 -6.85 44.83 22.76
C LYS A 226 -6.06 43.52 22.76
N TYR A 227 -6.67 42.41 23.18
CA TYR A 227 -6.02 41.10 23.18
C TYR A 227 -5.79 40.58 21.76
N ASN A 228 -6.78 40.73 20.87
CA ASN A 228 -6.67 40.26 19.48
C ASN A 228 -5.64 41.06 18.66
N GLU A 229 -5.45 42.35 18.94
CA GLU A 229 -4.45 43.23 18.28
C GLU A 229 -2.98 42.85 18.58
N PHE A 230 -2.72 41.97 19.55
CA PHE A 230 -1.36 41.56 19.96
C PHE A 230 -1.00 40.12 19.56
N THR A 231 -1.92 39.40 18.90
CA THR A 231 -1.78 38.00 18.49
C THR A 231 -1.76 37.78 16.97
N GLU A 232 -1.73 38.86 16.18
CA GLU A 232 -1.33 38.86 14.76
C GLU A 232 0.15 39.19 14.61
#